data_AF-A0A6A1VX16-F1
#
_entry.id   AF-A0A6A1VX16-F1
#
_cell.length_a   1.000
_cell.length_b   1.000
_cell.length_c   1.000
_cell.angle_alpha   90.00
_cell.angle_beta   90.00
_cell.angle_gamma   90.00
#
_symmetry.space_group_name_H-M   'P 1'
#
loop_
_entity.id
_entity.type
_entity.pdbx_description
1 polymer ?
#
loop_
_entity_poly.entity_id
_entity_poly.type
_entity_poly.pdbx_seq_one_letter_code
_entity_poly.pdbx_strand_id
1 'polypeptide(L)'
;MEARTVFGGTSSLSSSLARSSTRRACSLFYPHTPLLRTTHHLHLAAFHPKSHLFSYFPSRPHAKTLSHTTKPHIFLPHLVASMEQVEETYIMVKPDGVQRGLVGEIISRFEKKGFKLTGLKLFQCPKDLAEVVEDVMNLEHYKGMLSPAMLLDNRQHNNFANFISLIEHYKDLKAKSFFPKLIKYITSGPVVCMAWEGVGVVASARKLIGSTDPLQADPGTIRGDLAVQTGRNVIHGSDSPENGKREIALWFEEGELCQWTPAQAPWLRE
;
A
#
# COMPACT_ATOMS: atom_id res chain seq x y z
N MET A 1 56.79 49.02 9.21
CA MET A 1 56.76 47.90 8.24
C MET A 1 55.37 47.91 7.63
N GLU A 2 55.12 48.76 6.64
CA GLU A 2 55.29 48.48 5.19
C GLU A 2 54.54 47.22 4.73
N ALA A 3 53.91 47.13 3.56
CA ALA A 3 53.14 48.00 2.66
C ALA A 3 52.83 47.14 1.40
N ARG A 4 51.70 47.41 0.76
CA ARG A 4 51.41 47.24 -0.70
C ARG A 4 51.17 45.84 -1.32
N THR A 5 49.90 45.61 -1.62
CA THR A 5 49.23 45.56 -2.95
C THR A 5 50.01 45.27 -4.27
N VAL A 6 49.27 44.58 -5.16
CA VAL A 6 49.08 44.69 -6.66
C VAL A 6 49.72 43.65 -7.63
N PHE A 7 48.87 43.27 -8.61
CA PHE A 7 49.06 42.70 -9.97
C PHE A 7 49.21 41.17 -10.09
N GLY A 8 48.55 40.42 -10.99
CA GLY A 8 47.85 40.75 -12.24
C GLY A 8 48.70 40.37 -13.47
N GLY A 9 48.27 39.37 -14.27
CA GLY A 9 48.87 39.01 -15.58
C GLY A 9 49.02 37.49 -15.78
N THR A 10 48.10 36.79 -16.45
CA THR A 10 47.93 36.53 -17.91
C THR A 10 48.72 35.36 -18.49
N SER A 11 48.04 34.67 -19.42
CA SER A 11 48.48 33.79 -20.52
C SER A 11 48.47 32.27 -20.32
N SER A 12 47.40 31.70 -20.89
CA SER A 12 47.33 30.50 -21.74
C SER A 12 48.64 29.76 -22.04
N LEU A 13 48.59 28.43 -21.94
CA LEU A 13 49.12 27.51 -22.96
C LEU A 13 48.42 26.14 -22.86
N SER A 14 48.02 25.64 -24.02
CA SER A 14 47.44 24.34 -24.26
C SER A 14 48.42 23.20 -24.00
N SER A 15 47.94 22.05 -23.52
CA SER A 15 48.41 20.76 -24.06
C SER A 15 47.32 19.69 -23.92
N SER A 16 46.91 19.23 -25.10
CA SER A 16 46.24 17.97 -25.38
C SER A 16 47.11 16.77 -25.02
N LEU A 17 46.46 15.63 -24.73
CA LEU A 17 46.92 14.21 -24.71
C LEU A 17 46.58 13.57 -23.35
N ALA A 18 46.14 12.34 -23.21
CA ALA A 18 45.58 11.36 -24.12
C ALA A 18 44.84 10.34 -23.26
N ARG A 19 43.70 9.92 -23.78
CA ARG A 19 42.95 8.69 -23.53
C ARG A 19 43.81 7.53 -22.99
N SER A 20 43.40 6.93 -21.86
CA SER A 20 43.61 5.50 -21.63
C SER A 20 42.38 4.90 -20.96
N SER A 21 41.65 4.14 -21.77
CA SER A 21 40.54 3.30 -21.37
C SER A 21 41.12 1.96 -20.93
N THR A 22 41.29 1.74 -19.62
CA THR A 22 41.47 0.39 -19.09
C THR A 22 40.12 -0.23 -18.82
N ARG A 23 39.59 -0.91 -19.84
CA ARG A 23 38.55 -1.94 -19.69
C ARG A 23 39.10 -3.05 -18.80
N ARG A 24 38.64 -3.16 -17.55
CA ARG A 24 38.77 -4.42 -16.80
C ARG A 24 37.60 -5.32 -17.18
N ALA A 25 37.90 -6.32 -18.00
CA ALA A 25 37.03 -7.47 -18.20
C ALA A 25 37.07 -8.33 -16.92
N CYS A 26 35.97 -8.41 -16.18
CA CYS A 26 35.79 -9.44 -15.16
C CYS A 26 35.42 -10.74 -15.87
N SER A 27 36.41 -11.62 -16.02
CA SER A 27 36.25 -13.00 -16.45
C SER A 27 35.54 -13.81 -15.36
N LEU A 28 34.46 -14.49 -15.76
CA LEU A 28 33.76 -15.52 -15.00
C LEU A 28 34.73 -16.65 -14.63
N PHE A 29 34.89 -16.93 -13.34
CA PHE A 29 35.56 -18.13 -12.84
C PHE A 29 34.53 -19.01 -12.12
N TYR A 30 34.23 -20.15 -12.74
CA TYR A 30 33.54 -21.28 -12.11
C TYR A 30 34.56 -22.17 -11.39
N PRO A 31 34.39 -22.49 -10.10
CA PRO A 31 35.08 -23.62 -9.50
C PRO A 31 34.25 -24.90 -9.64
N HIS A 32 34.80 -25.86 -10.38
CA HIS A 32 34.41 -27.27 -10.32
C HIS A 32 34.97 -27.93 -9.06
N THR A 33 34.15 -28.69 -8.33
CA THR A 33 34.58 -29.77 -7.42
C THR A 33 33.48 -30.84 -7.27
N PRO A 34 33.82 -32.09 -6.90
CA PRO A 34 33.30 -33.30 -7.55
C PRO A 34 32.11 -33.98 -6.85
N LEU A 35 31.44 -34.84 -7.65
CA LEU A 35 30.42 -35.81 -7.27
C LEU A 35 30.94 -36.81 -6.22
N LEU A 36 30.23 -36.90 -5.09
CA LEU A 36 30.23 -38.08 -4.22
C LEU A 36 28.81 -38.62 -4.12
N ARG A 37 28.69 -39.89 -4.47
CA ARG A 37 27.48 -40.70 -4.61
C ARG A 37 27.29 -41.47 -3.31
N THR A 38 26.17 -41.25 -2.62
CA THR A 38 25.72 -42.18 -1.57
C THR A 38 24.20 -42.32 -1.62
N THR A 39 23.78 -43.53 -1.94
CA THR A 39 22.41 -44.02 -2.05
C THR A 39 21.83 -44.32 -0.67
N HIS A 40 20.70 -43.73 -0.29
CA HIS A 40 19.84 -44.31 0.75
C HIS A 40 18.34 -44.06 0.45
N HIS A 41 17.73 -45.16 -0.01
CA HIS A 41 16.38 -45.66 0.24
C HIS A 41 15.19 -44.70 0.39
N LEU A 42 14.31 -44.83 -0.60
CA LEU A 42 12.90 -44.46 -0.65
C LEU A 42 12.11 -45.07 0.53
N HIS A 43 11.23 -44.27 1.14
CA HIS A 43 10.09 -44.79 1.90
C HIS A 43 8.85 -43.93 1.57
N LEU A 44 8.17 -44.27 0.47
CA LEU A 44 6.79 -43.85 0.23
C LEU A 44 5.88 -44.86 0.95
N ALA A 45 5.21 -44.43 2.02
CA ALA A 45 4.11 -45.18 2.61
C ALA A 45 2.80 -44.76 1.94
N ALA A 46 2.24 -45.68 1.17
CA ALA A 46 0.93 -45.59 0.56
C ALA A 46 -0.16 -45.80 1.63
N PHE A 47 -1.16 -44.92 1.68
CA PHE A 47 -2.40 -45.16 2.39
C PHE A 47 -3.37 -45.91 1.46
N HIS A 48 -3.66 -47.17 1.79
CA HIS A 48 -4.74 -47.96 1.17
C HIS A 48 -6.08 -47.70 1.88
N PRO A 49 -7.20 -47.55 1.15
CA PRO A 49 -8.53 -47.49 1.76
C PRO A 49 -9.03 -48.91 2.05
N LYS A 50 -9.60 -49.14 3.26
CA LYS A 50 -10.33 -50.37 3.57
C LYS A 50 -11.82 -50.18 3.29
N SER A 51 -12.30 -50.74 2.19
CA SER A 51 -13.71 -51.04 1.96
C SER A 51 -14.06 -52.40 2.56
N HIS A 52 -15.03 -52.46 3.47
CA HIS A 52 -15.78 -53.69 3.76
C HIS A 52 -17.28 -53.41 3.66
N LEU A 53 -17.88 -54.03 2.65
CA LEU A 53 -19.29 -54.36 2.51
C LEU A 53 -19.66 -55.44 3.55
N PHE A 54 -20.78 -55.29 4.27
CA PHE A 54 -21.95 -56.17 4.18
C PHE A 54 -23.02 -55.84 5.25
N SER A 55 -24.19 -55.46 4.73
CA SER A 55 -25.58 -55.68 5.18
C SER A 55 -25.93 -55.97 6.64
N TYR A 56 -26.77 -55.11 7.22
CA TYR A 56 -27.85 -55.54 8.12
C TYR A 56 -29.11 -54.70 7.85
N PHE A 57 -30.19 -55.35 7.39
CA PHE A 57 -31.52 -54.75 7.24
C PHE A 57 -32.42 -55.29 8.36
N PRO A 58 -33.05 -54.42 9.17
CA PRO A 58 -34.31 -54.75 9.81
C PRO A 58 -35.47 -54.02 9.10
N SER A 59 -36.53 -54.78 8.87
CA SER A 59 -37.73 -54.39 8.15
C SER A 59 -38.75 -53.59 8.99
N ARG A 60 -39.22 -52.47 8.40
CA ARG A 60 -40.53 -51.77 8.54
C ARG A 60 -40.88 -51.09 9.90
N PRO A 61 -41.68 -49.99 9.93
CA PRO A 61 -42.93 -49.81 9.17
C PRO A 61 -43.10 -48.48 8.42
N HIS A 62 -44.20 -48.47 7.65
CA HIS A 62 -44.63 -47.50 6.65
C HIS A 62 -45.03 -46.16 7.28
N ALA A 63 -44.23 -45.11 7.08
CA ALA A 63 -44.62 -43.73 7.38
C ALA A 63 -45.24 -43.09 6.13
N LYS A 64 -46.43 -42.49 6.28
CA LYS A 64 -47.13 -41.74 5.24
C LYS A 64 -46.36 -40.45 4.95
N THR A 65 -45.77 -40.33 3.75
CA THR A 65 -45.11 -39.10 3.30
C THR A 65 -46.16 -38.07 2.90
N LEU A 66 -46.29 -37.00 3.68
CA LEU A 66 -46.90 -35.75 3.24
C LEU A 66 -45.99 -35.13 2.18
N SER A 67 -46.48 -35.03 0.94
CA SER A 67 -45.78 -34.36 -0.16
C SER A 67 -45.83 -32.85 0.05
N HIS A 68 -44.88 -32.30 0.80
CA HIS A 68 -44.60 -30.87 0.76
C HIS A 68 -43.76 -30.61 -0.48
N THR A 69 -44.33 -29.88 -1.44
CA THR A 69 -43.63 -29.43 -2.64
C THR A 69 -42.60 -28.36 -2.26
N THR A 70 -41.44 -28.79 -1.78
CA THR A 70 -40.28 -27.89 -1.65
C THR A 70 -39.78 -27.60 -3.06
N LYS A 71 -40.06 -26.39 -3.56
CA LYS A 71 -39.41 -25.87 -4.77
C LYS A 71 -37.90 -26.09 -4.63
N PRO A 72 -37.22 -26.72 -5.59
CA PRO A 72 -35.77 -26.81 -5.55
C PRO A 72 -35.23 -25.39 -5.66
N HIS A 73 -34.65 -24.87 -4.57
CA HIS A 73 -33.82 -23.69 -4.63
C HIS A 73 -32.56 -24.09 -5.41
N ILE A 74 -32.55 -23.79 -6.70
CA ILE A 74 -31.35 -23.91 -7.51
C ILE A 74 -30.39 -22.84 -6.98
N PHE A 75 -29.43 -23.26 -6.15
CA PHE A 75 -28.31 -22.42 -5.76
C PHE A 75 -27.44 -22.23 -7.00
N LEU A 76 -27.53 -21.04 -7.60
CA LEU A 76 -26.73 -20.63 -8.76
C LEU A 76 -25.58 -19.77 -8.23
N PRO A 77 -24.45 -20.36 -7.78
CA PRO A 77 -23.35 -19.61 -7.17
C PRO A 77 -22.81 -18.50 -8.09
N HIS A 78 -22.77 -18.75 -9.40
CA HIS A 78 -22.35 -17.75 -10.40
C HIS A 78 -23.24 -16.50 -10.44
N LEU A 79 -24.54 -16.64 -10.17
CA LEU A 79 -25.48 -15.52 -10.18
C LEU A 79 -25.39 -14.70 -8.89
N VAL A 80 -24.87 -15.30 -7.82
CA VAL A 80 -24.55 -14.62 -6.55
C VAL A 80 -23.20 -13.89 -6.67
N ALA A 81 -22.20 -14.49 -7.32
CA ALA A 81 -20.88 -13.90 -7.54
C ALA A 81 -20.93 -12.63 -8.43
N SER A 82 -21.80 -12.60 -9.45
CA SER A 82 -21.93 -11.43 -10.33
C SER A 82 -22.65 -10.22 -9.71
N MET A 83 -23.16 -10.34 -8.48
CA MET A 83 -23.86 -9.27 -7.76
C MET A 83 -23.00 -8.63 -6.66
N GLU A 84 -21.76 -9.06 -6.48
CA GLU A 84 -20.88 -8.52 -5.45
C GLU A 84 -20.50 -7.07 -5.77
N GLN A 85 -20.70 -6.18 -4.80
CA GLN A 85 -20.38 -4.77 -4.95
C GLN A 85 -18.85 -4.59 -5.00
N VAL A 86 -18.39 -4.00 -6.10
CA VAL A 86 -17.01 -3.55 -6.23
C VAL A 86 -16.83 -2.30 -5.38
N GLU A 87 -15.87 -2.36 -4.46
CA GLU A 87 -15.53 -1.27 -3.55
C GLU A 87 -14.16 -0.68 -3.91
N GLU A 88 -13.87 0.50 -3.38
CA GLU A 88 -12.56 1.14 -3.44
C GLU A 88 -12.06 1.49 -2.03
N THR A 89 -10.75 1.44 -1.84
CA THR A 89 -10.11 1.83 -0.57
C THR A 89 -8.90 2.72 -0.82
N TYR A 90 -8.70 3.69 0.07
CA TYR A 90 -7.49 4.49 0.10
C TYR A 90 -6.42 3.79 0.94
N ILE A 91 -5.21 3.71 0.42
CA ILE A 91 -4.04 3.17 1.11
C ILE A 91 -2.89 4.17 0.99
N MET A 92 -2.18 4.41 2.08
CA MET A 92 -1.04 5.34 2.09
C MET A 92 0.18 4.72 2.74
N VAL A 93 1.30 4.66 2.02
CA VAL A 93 2.60 4.39 2.63
C VAL A 93 3.07 5.67 3.30
N LYS A 94 3.31 5.57 4.61
CA LYS A 94 3.72 6.70 5.47
C LYS A 94 5.20 7.04 5.26
N PRO A 95 5.69 8.19 5.78
CA PRO A 95 7.06 8.62 5.53
C PRO A 95 8.12 7.60 5.95
N ASP A 96 7.91 6.90 7.07
CA ASP A 96 8.79 5.82 7.51
C ASP A 96 8.85 4.65 6.51
N GLY A 97 7.72 4.26 5.91
CA GLY A 97 7.65 3.22 4.89
C GLY A 97 8.39 3.61 3.61
N VAL A 98 8.29 4.87 3.19
CA VAL A 98 9.02 5.40 2.03
C VAL A 98 10.53 5.45 2.31
N GLN A 99 10.93 6.02 3.45
CA GLN A 99 12.34 6.14 3.84
C GLN A 99 13.04 4.79 4.01
N ARG A 100 12.30 3.75 4.38
CA ARG A 100 12.81 2.38 4.53
C ARG A 100 12.76 1.55 3.23
N GLY A 101 12.35 2.14 2.10
CA GLY A 101 12.30 1.45 0.81
C GLY A 101 11.21 0.37 0.72
N LEU A 102 10.12 0.48 1.50
CA LEU A 102 9.09 -0.56 1.60
C LEU A 102 7.96 -0.42 0.56
N VAL A 103 8.00 0.61 -0.29
CA VAL A 103 6.92 0.92 -1.25
C VAL A 103 6.63 -0.26 -2.18
N GLY A 104 7.68 -0.83 -2.81
CA GLY A 104 7.52 -1.94 -3.75
C GLY A 104 7.00 -3.22 -3.08
N GLU A 105 7.48 -3.54 -1.88
CA GLU A 105 7.03 -4.70 -1.09
C GLU A 105 5.54 -4.55 -0.72
N ILE A 106 5.12 -3.36 -0.28
CA ILE A 106 3.72 -3.09 0.07
C ILE A 106 2.81 -3.23 -1.15
N ILE A 107 3.14 -2.56 -2.27
CA ILE A 107 2.36 -2.64 -3.52
C ILE A 107 2.24 -4.10 -3.97
N SER A 108 3.36 -4.82 -3.97
CA SER A 108 3.43 -6.23 -4.39
C SER A 108 2.45 -7.12 -3.61
N ARG A 109 2.21 -6.85 -2.31
CA ARG A 109 1.25 -7.64 -1.52
C ARG A 109 -0.18 -7.45 -1.98
N PHE A 110 -0.59 -6.24 -2.37
CA PHE A 110 -1.91 -5.97 -2.91
C PHE A 110 -2.08 -6.50 -4.34
N GLU A 111 -1.05 -6.38 -5.19
CA GLU A 111 -1.06 -6.94 -6.55
C GLU A 111 -1.18 -8.47 -6.53
N LYS A 112 -0.33 -9.14 -5.74
CA LYS A 112 -0.36 -10.61 -5.58
C LYS A 112 -1.68 -11.10 -4.99
N LYS A 113 -2.38 -10.26 -4.21
CA LYS A 113 -3.71 -10.56 -3.67
C LYS A 113 -4.80 -10.50 -4.74
N GLY A 114 -4.56 -9.80 -5.85
CA GLY A 114 -5.49 -9.69 -6.98
C GLY A 114 -6.31 -8.39 -7.01
N PHE A 115 -6.01 -7.41 -6.15
CA PHE A 115 -6.69 -6.12 -6.21
C PHE A 115 -6.24 -5.28 -7.40
N LYS A 116 -7.15 -4.44 -7.93
CA LYS A 116 -6.86 -3.56 -9.06
C LYS A 116 -6.36 -2.21 -8.55
N LEU A 117 -5.15 -1.81 -8.93
CA LEU A 117 -4.63 -0.47 -8.65
C LEU A 117 -5.29 0.54 -9.58
N THR A 118 -5.98 1.55 -9.04
CA THR A 118 -6.66 2.60 -9.82
C THR A 118 -6.00 3.98 -9.68
N GLY A 119 -5.24 4.21 -8.62
CA GLY A 119 -4.50 5.47 -8.42
C GLY A 119 -3.19 5.24 -7.68
N LEU A 120 -2.13 5.95 -8.07
CA LEU A 120 -0.82 5.89 -7.43
C LEU A 120 -0.09 7.22 -7.62
N LYS A 121 0.28 7.89 -6.52
CA LYS A 121 1.16 9.07 -6.59
C LYS A 121 2.08 9.21 -5.39
N LEU A 122 3.28 9.72 -5.64
CA LEU A 122 4.18 10.20 -4.59
C LEU A 122 3.78 11.62 -4.22
N PHE A 123 3.59 11.88 -2.93
CA PHE A 123 3.10 13.15 -2.43
C PHE A 123 3.96 13.65 -1.29
N GLN A 124 4.27 14.94 -1.27
CA GLN A 124 4.97 15.59 -0.17
C GLN A 124 4.11 16.74 0.34
N CYS A 125 3.69 16.65 1.61
CA CYS A 125 3.06 17.79 2.26
C CYS A 125 4.13 18.87 2.53
N PRO A 126 3.86 20.15 2.23
CA PRO A 126 4.79 21.25 2.52
C PRO A 126 5.02 21.37 4.03
N LYS A 127 6.27 21.60 4.43
CA LYS A 127 6.67 21.70 5.84
C LYS A 127 6.27 23.04 6.46
N ASP A 128 6.32 24.11 5.67
CA ASP A 128 6.05 25.48 6.11
C ASP A 128 4.64 25.63 6.73
N LEU A 129 3.68 24.85 6.23
CA LEU A 129 2.31 24.82 6.75
C LEU A 129 2.17 24.00 8.04
N ALA A 130 3.06 23.01 8.26
CA ALA A 130 3.05 22.16 9.44
C ALA A 130 3.58 22.86 10.69
N GLU A 131 4.48 23.84 10.53
CA GLU A 131 5.00 24.65 11.65
C GLU A 131 3.96 25.63 12.18
N VAL A 132 3.09 26.15 11.31
CA VAL A 132 1.96 26.99 11.71
C VAL A 132 0.92 26.20 12.53
N VAL A 133 0.93 24.86 12.48
CA VAL A 133 -0.04 23.97 13.16
C VAL A 133 0.03 24.03 14.68
N GLU A 134 1.14 24.50 15.26
CA GLU A 134 1.15 24.76 16.71
C GLU A 134 0.09 25.81 17.11
N ASP A 135 -0.34 26.68 16.18
CA ASP A 135 -1.43 27.65 16.37
C ASP A 135 -2.79 27.23 15.75
N VAL A 136 -2.86 26.12 15.00
CA VAL A 136 -4.06 25.71 14.20
C VAL A 136 -5.09 24.96 15.07
N MET A 137 -5.51 25.58 16.16
CA MET A 137 -6.77 25.19 16.80
C MET A 137 -8.00 25.78 16.07
N ASN A 138 -7.83 26.77 15.17
CA ASN A 138 -8.93 27.39 14.40
C ASN A 138 -8.77 27.28 12.86
N LEU A 139 -9.49 26.33 12.25
CA LEU A 139 -9.63 26.17 10.78
C LEU A 139 -10.26 27.39 10.09
N GLU A 140 -11.11 28.14 10.81
CA GLU A 140 -11.73 29.40 10.36
C GLU A 140 -10.69 30.47 10.01
N HIS A 141 -9.61 30.57 10.78
CA HIS A 141 -8.54 31.55 10.58
C HIS A 141 -7.80 31.29 9.25
N TYR A 142 -7.59 30.01 8.92
CA TYR A 142 -6.87 29.59 7.72
C TYR A 142 -7.67 29.81 6.43
N LYS A 143 -9.00 29.57 6.44
CA LYS A 143 -9.87 29.87 5.30
C LYS A 143 -9.87 31.36 4.95
N GLY A 144 -9.71 32.24 5.94
CA GLY A 144 -9.60 33.69 5.76
C GLY A 144 -8.22 34.20 5.30
N MET A 145 -7.16 33.40 5.44
CA MET A 145 -5.80 33.74 4.98
C MET A 145 -5.58 33.51 3.47
N LEU A 146 -6.57 32.95 2.77
CA LEU A 146 -6.58 32.87 1.31
C LEU A 146 -6.74 34.26 0.70
N SER A 147 -5.65 35.02 0.65
CA SER A 147 -5.63 36.26 -0.11
C SER A 147 -5.77 35.96 -1.61
N PRO A 148 -6.45 36.82 -2.40
CA PRO A 148 -6.50 36.69 -3.86
C PRO A 148 -5.12 36.57 -4.52
N ALA A 149 -4.05 37.08 -3.88
CA ALA A 149 -2.68 36.99 -4.36
C ALA A 149 -2.04 35.59 -4.19
N MET A 150 -2.43 34.82 -3.17
CA MET A 150 -1.96 33.44 -3.00
C MET A 150 -2.61 32.47 -3.99
N LEU A 151 -3.78 32.83 -4.53
CA LEU A 151 -4.43 32.09 -5.62
C LEU A 151 -3.74 32.27 -6.98
N LEU A 152 -2.81 33.24 -7.10
CA LEU A 152 -2.09 33.52 -8.35
C LEU A 152 -0.77 32.73 -8.50
N ASP A 153 -0.26 32.15 -7.42
CA ASP A 153 0.89 31.22 -7.47
C ASP A 153 0.38 29.77 -7.35
N ASN A 154 0.31 29.08 -8.49
CA ASN A 154 -0.11 27.67 -8.57
C ASN A 154 0.64 26.76 -7.59
N ARG A 155 1.90 27.09 -7.24
CA ARG A 155 2.69 26.26 -6.31
C ARG A 155 2.24 26.43 -4.87
N GLN A 156 2.00 27.66 -4.43
CA GLN A 156 1.53 27.96 -3.07
C GLN A 156 0.07 27.54 -2.88
N HIS A 157 -0.76 27.69 -3.91
CA HIS A 157 -2.13 27.20 -3.90
C HIS A 157 -2.20 25.68 -3.68
N ASN A 158 -1.43 24.92 -4.46
CA ASN A 158 -1.38 23.46 -4.35
C ASN A 158 -0.85 23.02 -2.98
N ASN A 159 0.18 23.70 -2.47
CA ASN A 159 0.73 23.44 -1.14
C ASN A 159 -0.32 23.59 -0.03
N PHE A 160 -1.16 24.62 -0.12
CA PHE A 160 -2.22 24.88 0.85
C PHE A 160 -3.36 23.87 0.74
N ALA A 161 -3.84 23.59 -0.48
CA ALA A 161 -4.87 22.58 -0.73
C ALA A 161 -4.44 21.20 -0.19
N ASN A 162 -3.19 20.81 -0.46
CA ASN A 162 -2.55 19.61 0.05
C ASN A 162 -2.57 19.50 1.58
N PHE A 163 -2.28 20.61 2.26
CA PHE A 163 -2.32 20.66 3.71
C PHE A 163 -3.75 20.58 4.26
N ILE A 164 -4.72 21.20 3.59
CA ILE A 164 -6.14 21.09 3.97
C ILE A 164 -6.63 19.64 3.83
N SER A 165 -6.31 18.94 2.74
CA SER A 165 -6.65 17.52 2.57
C SER A 165 -6.08 16.67 3.69
N LEU A 166 -4.86 16.96 4.15
CA LEU A 166 -4.24 16.26 5.28
C LEU A 166 -4.99 16.46 6.59
N ILE A 167 -5.34 17.71 6.92
CA ILE A 167 -6.08 18.04 8.14
C ILE A 167 -7.48 17.43 8.11
N GLU A 168 -8.15 17.51 6.95
CA GLU A 168 -9.48 16.93 6.75
C GLU A 168 -9.44 15.40 6.84
N HIS A 169 -8.37 14.76 6.34
CA HIS A 169 -8.16 13.31 6.46
C HIS A 169 -8.11 12.88 7.93
N TYR A 170 -7.39 13.61 8.79
CA TYR A 170 -7.24 13.28 10.22
C TYR A 170 -8.20 14.02 11.18
N LYS A 171 -9.26 14.66 10.67
CA LYS A 171 -10.15 15.52 11.47
C LYS A 171 -10.72 14.86 12.73
N ASP A 172 -11.04 13.56 12.66
CA ASP A 172 -11.62 12.81 13.78
C ASP A 172 -10.61 12.56 14.90
N LEU A 173 -9.32 12.73 14.62
CA LEU A 173 -8.23 12.61 15.57
C LEU A 173 -7.84 13.96 16.21
N LYS A 174 -8.44 15.09 15.79
CA LYS A 174 -8.03 16.44 16.22
C LYS A 174 -8.06 16.61 17.75
N ALA A 175 -9.00 15.96 18.44
CA ALA A 175 -9.12 16.03 19.89
C ALA A 175 -8.10 15.15 20.66
N LYS A 176 -7.30 14.33 19.96
CA LYS A 176 -6.35 13.41 20.60
C LYS A 176 -5.03 14.13 20.89
N SER A 177 -4.46 13.87 22.07
CA SER A 177 -3.20 14.49 22.52
C SER A 177 -1.99 14.22 21.60
N PHE A 178 -2.03 13.14 20.81
CA PHE A 178 -0.97 12.81 19.86
C PHE A 178 -1.15 13.46 18.48
N PHE A 179 -2.26 14.17 18.22
CA PHE A 179 -2.55 14.76 16.91
C PHE A 179 -1.46 15.71 16.40
N PRO A 180 -0.90 16.65 17.20
CA PRO A 180 0.19 17.50 16.71
C PRO A 180 1.42 16.69 16.28
N LYS A 181 1.76 15.64 17.04
CA LYS A 181 2.86 14.73 16.71
C LYS A 181 2.57 13.93 15.44
N LEU A 182 1.31 13.55 15.20
CA LEU A 182 0.88 12.86 13.98
C LEU A 182 1.03 13.76 12.75
N ILE A 183 0.59 15.02 12.82
CA ILE A 183 0.75 15.97 11.71
C ILE A 183 2.23 16.23 11.45
N LYS A 184 3.04 16.53 12.48
CA LYS A 184 4.49 16.70 12.32
C LYS A 184 5.16 15.47 11.71
N TYR A 185 4.68 14.28 12.06
CA TYR A 185 5.20 13.04 11.53
C TYR A 185 4.85 12.84 10.05
N ILE A 186 3.58 12.97 9.67
CA ILE A 186 3.15 12.70 8.31
C ILE A 186 3.68 13.73 7.31
N THR A 187 3.95 14.97 7.75
CA THR A 187 4.59 16.01 6.93
C THR A 187 6.11 15.98 6.93
N SER A 188 6.74 15.10 7.74
CA SER A 188 8.21 15.03 7.86
C SER A 188 8.93 14.56 6.59
N GLY A 189 8.22 13.84 5.71
CA GLY A 189 8.74 13.30 4.47
C GLY A 189 7.62 12.87 3.52
N PRO A 190 7.97 12.24 2.38
CA PRO A 190 6.99 11.94 1.36
C PRO A 190 6.16 10.72 1.74
N VAL A 191 4.94 10.67 1.22
CA VAL A 191 4.02 9.54 1.31
C VAL A 191 3.69 9.01 -0.09
N VAL A 192 3.28 7.76 -0.18
CA VAL A 192 2.74 7.19 -1.42
C VAL A 192 1.25 6.95 -1.23
N CYS A 193 0.44 7.73 -1.94
CA CYS A 193 -1.02 7.64 -1.96
C CYS A 193 -1.44 6.61 -3.01
N MET A 194 -2.37 5.73 -2.66
CA MET A 194 -2.87 4.67 -3.53
C MET A 194 -4.40 4.54 -3.42
N ALA A 195 -5.03 4.22 -4.55
CA ALA A 195 -6.42 3.79 -4.60
C ALA A 195 -6.46 2.36 -5.16
N TRP A 196 -7.13 1.46 -4.44
CA TRP A 196 -7.28 0.06 -4.80
C TRP A 196 -8.75 -0.31 -4.90
N GLU A 197 -9.09 -1.09 -5.92
CA GLU A 197 -10.45 -1.53 -6.22
C GLU A 197 -10.55 -3.06 -6.12
N GLY A 198 -11.67 -3.54 -5.58
CA GLY A 198 -12.06 -4.94 -5.57
C GLY A 198 -13.24 -5.22 -4.65
N VAL A 199 -13.81 -6.42 -4.74
CA VAL A 199 -14.87 -6.84 -3.82
C VAL A 199 -14.29 -6.99 -2.41
N GLY A 200 -14.93 -6.34 -1.43
CA GLY A 200 -14.48 -6.38 -0.03
C GLY A 200 -13.06 -5.86 0.20
N VAL A 201 -12.55 -5.01 -0.70
CA VAL A 201 -11.15 -4.56 -0.69
C VAL A 201 -10.80 -3.83 0.60
N VAL A 202 -11.73 -3.07 1.19
CA VAL A 202 -11.49 -2.34 2.44
C VAL A 202 -11.19 -3.30 3.58
N ALA A 203 -12.09 -4.26 3.84
CA ALA A 203 -11.94 -5.22 4.92
C ALA A 203 -10.70 -6.13 4.71
N SER A 204 -10.47 -6.55 3.47
CA SER A 204 -9.31 -7.37 3.11
C SER A 204 -7.99 -6.60 3.25
N ALA A 205 -7.95 -5.33 2.84
CA ALA A 205 -6.79 -4.47 3.00
C ALA A 205 -6.46 -4.24 4.47
N ARG A 206 -7.47 -3.96 5.31
CA ARG A 206 -7.31 -3.84 6.77
C ARG A 206 -6.73 -5.12 7.38
N LYS A 207 -7.20 -6.29 6.94
CA LYS A 207 -6.68 -7.58 7.39
C LYS A 207 -5.23 -7.80 6.94
N LEU A 208 -4.90 -7.47 5.69
CA LEU A 208 -3.54 -7.57 5.15
C LEU A 208 -2.56 -6.61 5.83
N ILE A 209 -3.03 -5.41 6.20
CA ILE A 209 -2.24 -4.40 6.91
C ILE A 209 -1.90 -4.86 8.33
N GLY A 210 -2.86 -5.46 9.05
CA GLY A 210 -2.71 -5.89 10.43
C GLY A 210 -3.04 -4.79 11.47
N SER A 211 -2.97 -5.16 12.75
CA SER A 211 -3.32 -4.29 13.88
C SER A 211 -2.62 -2.93 13.85
N THR A 212 -3.23 -1.89 14.43
CA THR A 212 -2.64 -0.54 14.50
C THR A 212 -1.35 -0.51 15.31
N ASP A 213 -1.29 -1.31 16.38
CA ASP A 213 -0.07 -1.59 17.12
C ASP A 213 0.67 -2.76 16.45
N PRO A 214 1.86 -2.54 15.86
CA PRO A 214 2.64 -3.60 15.22
C PRO A 214 2.98 -4.76 16.15
N LEU A 215 3.12 -4.54 17.46
CA LEU A 215 3.40 -5.61 18.42
C LEU A 215 2.20 -6.56 18.60
N GLN A 216 1.02 -6.13 18.19
CA GLN A 216 -0.22 -6.92 18.19
C GLN A 216 -0.65 -7.32 16.77
N ALA A 217 0.17 -7.04 15.75
CA ALA A 217 -0.11 -7.43 14.38
C ALA A 217 0.49 -8.81 14.11
N ASP A 218 -0.32 -9.71 13.54
CA ASP A 218 0.12 -11.08 13.29
C ASP A 218 1.24 -11.14 12.24
N PRO A 219 2.20 -12.08 12.36
CA PRO A 219 3.15 -12.39 11.30
C PRO A 219 2.45 -12.68 9.96
N GLY A 220 3.02 -12.17 8.86
CA GLY A 220 2.42 -12.19 7.52
C GLY A 220 1.58 -10.95 7.18
N THR A 221 1.17 -10.16 8.18
CA THR A 221 0.59 -8.84 7.93
C THR A 221 1.69 -7.81 7.66
N ILE A 222 1.36 -6.72 6.96
CA ILE A 222 2.34 -5.67 6.62
C ILE A 222 2.98 -5.10 7.90
N ARG A 223 2.19 -4.82 8.93
CA ARG A 223 2.72 -4.25 10.18
C ARG A 223 3.44 -5.28 11.04
N GLY A 224 2.95 -6.52 11.09
CA GLY A 224 3.62 -7.60 11.82
C GLY A 224 5.00 -7.90 11.25
N ASP A 225 5.16 -7.84 9.93
CA ASP A 225 6.43 -8.11 9.26
C ASP A 225 7.36 -6.88 9.23
N LEU A 226 6.80 -5.67 9.11
CA LEU A 226 7.57 -4.49 8.70
C LEU A 226 7.56 -3.35 9.72
N ALA A 227 6.91 -3.45 10.89
CA ALA A 227 6.89 -2.38 11.88
C ALA A 227 7.07 -2.87 13.32
N VAL A 228 7.48 -1.96 14.21
CA VAL A 228 7.77 -2.29 15.63
C VAL A 228 7.06 -1.37 16.64
N GLN A 229 6.55 -0.22 16.20
CA GLN A 229 5.93 0.77 17.09
C GLN A 229 4.77 1.48 16.39
N THR A 230 3.68 1.76 17.13
CA THR A 230 2.46 2.42 16.62
C THR A 230 2.72 3.76 15.93
N GLY A 231 3.65 4.58 16.44
CA GLY A 231 4.00 5.87 15.84
C GLY A 231 4.78 5.77 14.52
N ARG A 232 5.25 4.56 14.16
CA ARG A 232 6.05 4.23 12.97
C ARG A 232 5.57 2.89 12.38
N ASN A 233 4.28 2.86 12.05
CA ASN A 233 3.58 1.66 11.59
C ASN A 233 3.39 1.58 10.07
N VAL A 234 4.26 2.25 9.30
CA VAL A 234 4.51 2.15 7.85
C VAL A 234 3.38 2.46 6.87
N ILE A 235 2.12 2.18 7.21
CA ILE A 235 1.00 2.20 6.27
C ILE A 235 -0.32 2.62 6.93
N HIS A 236 -1.18 3.27 6.16
CA HIS A 236 -2.59 3.55 6.46
C HIS A 236 -3.49 2.84 5.43
N GLY A 237 -4.69 2.46 5.85
CA GLY A 237 -5.75 1.99 4.97
C GLY A 237 -7.11 2.32 5.57
N SER A 238 -8.06 2.73 4.74
CA SER A 238 -9.41 3.11 5.16
C SER A 238 -10.07 2.02 6.00
N ASP A 239 -10.86 2.40 6.99
CA ASP A 239 -11.50 1.48 7.94
C ASP A 239 -12.93 1.09 7.57
N SER A 240 -13.56 1.81 6.64
CA SER A 240 -14.89 1.51 6.09
C SER A 240 -14.98 1.89 4.61
N PRO A 241 -15.95 1.33 3.84
CA PRO A 241 -16.19 1.71 2.45
C PRO A 241 -16.51 3.20 2.26
N GLU A 242 -17.23 3.80 3.21
CA GLU A 242 -17.55 5.22 3.20
C GLU A 242 -16.29 6.08 3.36
N ASN A 243 -15.41 5.68 4.29
CA ASN A 243 -14.11 6.33 4.45
C ASN A 243 -13.19 6.07 3.26
N GLY A 244 -13.27 4.91 2.61
CA GLY A 244 -12.57 4.63 1.35
C GLY A 244 -12.87 5.68 0.28
N LYS A 245 -14.15 5.91 0.00
CA LYS A 245 -14.60 6.92 -0.97
C LYS A 245 -14.20 8.33 -0.56
N ARG A 246 -14.42 8.70 0.71
CA ARG A 246 -14.06 10.03 1.24
C ARG A 246 -12.56 10.28 1.11
N GLU A 247 -11.73 9.34 1.54
CA GLU A 247 -10.29 9.48 1.53
C GLU A 247 -9.75 9.55 0.09
N ILE A 248 -10.24 8.71 -0.83
CA ILE A 248 -9.86 8.80 -2.25
C ILE A 248 -10.17 10.20 -2.79
N ALA A 249 -11.38 10.73 -2.55
CA ALA A 249 -11.78 12.06 -3.03
C ALA A 249 -10.97 13.21 -2.41
N LEU A 250 -10.38 13.03 -1.22
CA LEU A 250 -9.50 14.03 -0.61
C LEU A 250 -8.08 14.02 -1.21
N TRP A 251 -7.62 12.85 -1.63
CA TRP A 251 -6.24 12.63 -2.03
C TRP A 251 -6.05 12.56 -3.54
N PHE A 252 -7.08 12.26 -4.33
CA PHE A 252 -7.02 12.16 -5.79
C PHE A 252 -7.98 13.15 -6.44
N GLU A 253 -7.44 13.96 -7.35
CA GLU A 253 -8.21 14.90 -8.18
C GLU A 253 -8.91 14.18 -9.34
N GLU A 254 -9.84 14.88 -9.98
CA GLU A 254 -10.50 14.38 -11.18
C GLU A 254 -9.46 14.09 -12.28
N GLY A 255 -9.50 12.89 -12.83
CA GLY A 255 -8.55 12.43 -13.85
C GLY A 255 -7.26 11.79 -13.32
N GLU A 256 -6.98 11.82 -12.00
CA GLU A 256 -5.83 11.09 -11.43
C GLU A 256 -6.10 9.59 -11.25
N LEU A 257 -7.38 9.18 -11.25
CA LEU A 257 -7.77 7.77 -11.21
C LEU A 257 -7.86 7.18 -12.62
N CYS A 258 -7.23 6.02 -12.81
CA CYS A 258 -7.18 5.30 -14.07
C CYS A 258 -8.16 4.13 -14.06
N GLN A 259 -9.10 4.14 -15.00
CA GLN A 259 -10.01 3.02 -15.25
C GLN A 259 -9.44 2.07 -16.30
N TRP A 260 -9.34 0.79 -15.96
CA TRP A 260 -8.82 -0.26 -16.82
C TRP A 260 -9.35 -1.64 -16.40
N THR A 261 -9.26 -2.61 -17.31
CA THR A 261 -9.72 -3.99 -17.08
C THR A 261 -8.51 -4.92 -16.95
N PRO A 262 -8.28 -5.56 -15.78
CA PRO A 262 -7.22 -6.54 -15.64
C PRO A 262 -7.44 -7.75 -16.53
N ALA A 263 -6.42 -8.14 -17.31
CA ALA A 263 -6.48 -9.36 -18.13
C ALA A 263 -6.74 -10.62 -17.28
N GLN A 264 -6.31 -10.59 -16.02
CA GLN A 264 -6.53 -11.67 -15.06
C GLN A 264 -7.93 -11.65 -14.40
N ALA A 265 -8.78 -10.66 -14.68
CA ALA A 265 -10.09 -10.53 -14.04
C ALA A 265 -10.96 -11.79 -14.10
N PRO A 266 -11.05 -12.54 -15.22
CA PRO A 266 -11.82 -13.78 -15.31
C PRO A 266 -11.27 -14.94 -14.45
N TRP A 267 -10.03 -14.83 -13.94
CA TRP A 267 -9.40 -15.85 -13.10
C TRP A 267 -9.43 -15.49 -11.62
N LEU A 268 -9.82 -14.26 -11.28
CA LEU A 268 -9.90 -13.75 -9.91
C LEU A 268 -11.33 -13.65 -9.39
N ARG A 269 -12.31 -13.54 -10.28
CA ARG A 269 -13.74 -13.36 -9.97
C ARG A 269 -14.58 -14.22 -10.91
N GLU A 270 -15.64 -14.82 -10.38
CA GLU A 270 -16.62 -15.64 -11.11
C GLU A 270 -17.67 -14.79 -11.84
#